data_AF-A0A7Y6YF33-F1
#
_entry.id   AF-A0A7Y6YF33-F1
#
_cell.length_a   1.000
_cell.length_b   1.000
_cell.length_c   1.000
_cell.angle_alpha   90.00
_cell.angle_beta   90.00
_cell.angle_gamma   90.00
#
_symmetry.space_group_name_H-M   'P 1'
#
loop_
_entity.id
_entity.type
_entity.pdbx_description
1 polymer ?
#
loop_
_entity_poly.entity_id
_entity_poly.type
_entity_poly.pdbx_seq_one_letter_code
_entity_poly.pdbx_strand_id
1 'polypeptide(L)'
;MELKAREMAREKITPLQMVNKIRENQNNNKTLKSLFSSQFLGKFSNAELNGLKKSIDRMVDKQKQQEVDSHIEYLKSLGYKVEKKK
;
A
#
# COMPACT_ATOMS: atom_id res chain seq x y z
N MET A 1 -34.59 -18.66 3.59
CA MET A 1 -33.89 -17.45 4.10
C MET A 1 -32.38 -17.64 4.23
N GLU A 2 -31.88 -18.86 4.44
CA GLU A 2 -30.45 -19.15 4.66
C GLU A 2 -29.55 -18.99 3.41
N LEU A 3 -30.09 -19.18 2.20
CA LEU A 3 -29.34 -18.98 0.95
C LEU A 3 -28.96 -17.51 0.71
N LYS A 4 -29.87 -16.57 1.03
CA LYS A 4 -29.63 -15.12 0.86
C LYS A 4 -28.58 -14.59 1.84
N ALA A 5 -28.50 -15.16 3.05
CA ALA A 5 -27.47 -14.80 4.03
C ALA A 5 -26.06 -15.25 3.60
N ARG A 6 -25.94 -16.40 2.92
CA ARG A 6 -24.69 -16.86 2.32
C ARG A 6 -24.26 -16.04 1.09
N GLU A 7 -25.22 -15.53 0.31
CA GLU A 7 -24.93 -14.57 -0.76
C GLU A 7 -24.54 -13.18 -0.24
N MET A 8 -25.15 -12.72 0.86
CA MET A 8 -24.72 -11.50 1.58
C MET A 8 -23.38 -11.68 2.30
N ALA A 9 -22.97 -12.88 2.71
CA ALA A 9 -21.62 -13.11 3.25
C ALA A 9 -20.50 -13.06 2.19
N ARG A 10 -20.84 -12.96 0.89
CA ARG A 10 -19.94 -12.48 -0.18
C ARG A 10 -19.92 -10.94 -0.25
N GLU A 11 -20.42 -10.26 0.78
CA GLU A 11 -20.31 -8.82 0.94
C GLU A 11 -18.84 -8.42 0.95
N LYS A 12 -18.50 -7.61 -0.05
CA LYS A 12 -17.33 -6.74 -0.17
C LYS A 12 -16.43 -6.81 1.05
N ILE A 13 -15.28 -7.49 0.90
CA ILE A 13 -14.16 -7.35 1.83
C ILE A 13 -14.01 -5.86 2.15
N THR A 14 -14.23 -5.51 3.41
CA THR A 14 -14.04 -4.13 3.86
C THR A 14 -12.55 -3.79 3.76
N PRO A 15 -12.20 -2.51 3.53
CA PRO A 15 -10.79 -2.10 3.49
C PRO A 15 -10.02 -2.54 4.74
N LEU A 16 -10.65 -2.50 5.92
CA LEU A 16 -10.04 -2.95 7.17
C LEU A 16 -9.77 -4.46 7.18
N GLN A 17 -10.73 -5.28 6.74
CA GLN A 17 -10.53 -6.73 6.62
C GLN A 17 -9.42 -7.06 5.63
N MET A 18 -9.33 -6.33 4.51
CA MET A 18 -8.24 -6.50 3.54
C MET A 18 -6.88 -6.19 4.17
N VAL A 19 -6.77 -5.05 4.86
CA VAL A 19 -5.53 -4.64 5.54
C VAL A 19 -5.13 -5.66 6.59
N ASN A 20 -6.07 -6.15 7.40
CA ASN A 20 -5.79 -7.16 8.41
C ASN A 20 -5.30 -8.46 7.76
N LYS A 21 -5.94 -8.91 6.67
CA LYS A 21 -5.50 -10.10 5.93
C LYS A 21 -4.11 -9.95 5.33
N ILE A 22 -3.78 -8.76 4.83
CA ILE A 22 -2.43 -8.45 4.34
C ILE A 22 -1.43 -8.52 5.49
N ARG A 23 -1.73 -7.89 6.64
CA ARG A 23 -0.85 -7.88 7.83
C ARG A 23 -0.62 -9.28 8.40
N GLU A 24 -1.66 -10.10 8.51
CA GLU A 24 -1.55 -11.51 8.94
C GLU A 24 -0.60 -12.32 8.04
N ASN A 25 -0.53 -11.95 6.75
CA ASN A 25 0.32 -12.60 5.75
C ASN A 25 1.68 -11.92 5.56
N GLN A 26 2.02 -10.90 6.34
CA GLN A 26 3.39 -10.37 6.36
C GLN A 26 4.32 -11.30 7.15
N ASN A 27 5.58 -11.36 6.74
CA ASN A 27 6.67 -11.96 7.52
C ASN A 27 7.49 -10.86 8.23
N ASN A 28 8.54 -11.26 8.97
CA ASN A 28 9.39 -10.34 9.73
C ASN A 28 10.12 -9.30 8.86
N ASN A 29 10.26 -9.55 7.54
CA ASN A 29 10.87 -8.62 6.59
C ASN A 29 9.83 -7.72 5.90
N LYS A 30 8.59 -7.66 6.42
CA LYS A 30 7.47 -6.88 5.88
C LYS A 30 7.03 -7.26 4.47
N THR A 31 7.50 -8.41 3.95
CA THR A 31 7.05 -8.97 2.67
C THR A 31 5.89 -9.94 2.90
N LEU A 32 5.12 -10.21 1.86
CA LEU A 32 4.06 -11.23 1.91
C LEU A 32 4.68 -12.64 1.96
N LYS A 33 4.08 -13.53 2.74
CA LYS A 33 4.42 -14.96 2.78
C LYS A 33 4.28 -15.57 1.40
N SER A 34 5.19 -16.48 1.04
CA SER A 34 5.23 -17.11 -0.29
C SER A 34 3.89 -17.74 -0.69
N LEU A 35 3.20 -18.38 0.26
CA LEU A 35 1.89 -19.00 0.02
C LEU A 35 0.82 -17.97 -0.37
N PHE A 36 0.84 -16.79 0.25
CA PHE A 36 -0.10 -15.72 -0.11
C PHE A 36 0.23 -15.18 -1.51
N SER A 37 1.51 -14.91 -1.78
CA SER A 37 1.95 -14.40 -3.08
C SER A 37 1.58 -15.37 -4.21
N SER A 38 1.77 -16.68 -4.05
CA SER A 38 1.41 -17.64 -5.10
C SER A 38 -0.11 -17.77 -5.29
N GLN A 39 -0.90 -17.79 -4.22
CA GLN A 39 -2.36 -17.99 -4.29
C GLN A 39 -3.13 -16.75 -4.76
N PHE A 40 -2.60 -15.56 -4.52
CA PHE A 40 -3.27 -14.29 -4.83
C PHE A 40 -2.56 -13.51 -5.94
N LEU A 41 -1.27 -13.23 -5.80
CA LEU A 41 -0.53 -12.46 -6.80
C LEU A 41 -0.20 -13.29 -8.05
N GLY A 42 0.00 -14.61 -7.91
CA GLY A 42 0.23 -15.52 -9.03
C GLY A 42 -0.93 -15.66 -10.02
N LYS A 43 -2.12 -15.14 -9.67
CA LYS A 43 -3.30 -15.12 -10.56
C LYS A 43 -3.31 -13.94 -11.53
N PHE A 44 -2.44 -12.94 -11.32
CA PHE A 44 -2.33 -11.77 -12.16
C PHE A 44 -1.32 -12.02 -13.27
N SER A 45 -1.57 -11.41 -14.44
CA SER A 45 -0.59 -11.37 -15.52
C SER A 45 0.59 -10.46 -15.18
N ASN A 46 1.70 -10.63 -15.92
CA ASN A 46 2.87 -9.75 -15.78
C ASN A 46 2.52 -8.26 -16.00
N ALA A 47 1.60 -7.96 -16.91
CA ALA A 47 1.18 -6.59 -17.18
C ALA A 47 0.45 -5.97 -15.97
N GLU A 48 -0.46 -6.73 -15.34
CA GLU A 48 -1.21 -6.28 -14.17
C GLU A 48 -0.31 -6.12 -12.94
N LEU A 49 0.61 -7.07 -12.70
CA LEU A 49 1.60 -6.96 -11.62
C LEU A 49 2.49 -5.73 -11.79
N ASN A 50 2.92 -5.44 -13.02
CA ASN A 50 3.67 -4.22 -13.32
C ASN A 50 2.85 -2.95 -13.11
N GLY A 51 1.55 -2.97 -13.42
CA GLY A 51 0.62 -1.87 -13.14
C GLY A 51 0.46 -1.60 -11.64
N LEU A 52 0.32 -2.66 -10.84
CA LEU A 52 0.28 -2.57 -9.38
C LEU A 52 1.58 -2.00 -8.82
N LYS A 53 2.73 -2.51 -9.29
CA LYS A 53 4.05 -2.01 -8.90
C LYS A 53 4.19 -0.51 -9.16
N LYS A 54 3.83 -0.04 -10.37
CA LYS A 54 3.86 1.40 -10.71
C LYS A 54 3.00 2.25 -9.77
N SER A 55 1.84 1.74 -9.37
CA SER A 55 0.96 2.46 -8.44
C SER A 55 1.57 2.57 -7.04
N ILE A 56 2.23 1.50 -6.57
CA ILE A 56 2.96 1.49 -5.31
C ILE A 56 4.13 2.48 -5.36
N ASP A 57 4.95 2.44 -6.42
CA ASP A 57 6.12 3.30 -6.58
C ASP A 57 5.73 4.79 -6.53
N ARG A 58 4.66 5.19 -7.23
CA ARG A 58 4.12 6.56 -7.18
C ARG A 58 3.72 7.00 -5.77
N MET A 59 3.12 6.10 -4.99
CA MET A 59 2.73 6.41 -3.62
C MET A 59 3.95 6.58 -2.72
N VAL A 60 4.97 5.72 -2.88
CA VAL A 60 6.24 5.84 -2.16
C VAL A 60 6.91 7.19 -2.47
N ASP A 61 6.96 7.59 -3.73
CA ASP A 61 7.56 8.87 -4.10
C ASP A 61 6.77 10.07 -3.56
N LYS A 62 5.43 9.97 -3.54
CA LYS A 62 4.58 10.97 -2.88
C LYS A 62 4.88 11.08 -1.38
N GLN A 63 5.04 9.95 -0.68
CA GLN A 63 5.38 9.95 0.75
C GLN A 63 6.75 10.58 1.02
N LYS A 64 7.75 10.27 0.19
CA LYS A 64 9.08 10.90 0.29
C LYS A 64 8.98 12.42 0.11
N GLN A 65 8.19 12.89 -0.87
CA GLN A 65 8.01 14.33 -1.07
C GLN A 65 7.32 14.99 0.12
N GLN A 66 6.30 14.35 0.69
CA GLN A 66 5.64 14.85 1.91
C GLN A 66 6.61 14.97 3.08
N GLU A 67 7.47 13.96 3.27
CA GLU A 67 8.50 13.99 4.31
C GLU A 67 9.52 15.12 4.06
N VAL A 68 9.95 15.32 2.82
CA VAL A 68 10.81 16.45 2.44
C VAL A 68 10.12 17.78 2.74
N ASP A 69 8.84 17.93 2.39
CA ASP A 69 8.07 19.15 2.63
C ASP A 69 7.94 19.43 4.13
N SER A 70 7.68 18.40 4.96
CA SER A 70 7.67 18.53 6.42
C SER A 70 9.02 18.97 6.98
N HIS A 71 10.13 18.43 6.49
CA HIS A 71 11.46 18.87 6.90
C HIS A 71 11.77 20.31 6.45
N ILE A 72 11.35 20.70 5.25
CA ILE A 72 11.50 22.07 4.75
C ILE A 72 10.71 23.03 5.63
N GLU A 73 9.46 22.68 5.99
CA GLU A 73 8.61 23.49 6.86
C GLU A 73 9.23 23.67 8.25
N TYR A 74 9.75 22.58 8.82
CA TYR A 74 10.50 22.62 10.08
C TYR A 74 11.71 23.55 10.00
N LEU A 75 12.55 23.43 8.97
CA LEU A 75 13.72 24.29 8.78
C LEU A 75 13.34 25.76 8.58
N LYS A 76 12.27 26.04 7.82
CA LYS A 76 11.74 27.39 7.64
C LYS A 76 11.23 27.98 8.95
N SER A 77 10.59 27.18 9.80
CA SER A 77 10.12 27.62 11.13
C SER A 77 11.27 28.08 12.04
N LEU A 78 12.46 27.51 11.82
CA LEU A 78 13.70 27.89 12.52
C LEU A 78 14.45 29.04 11.83
N GLY A 79 13.90 29.63 10.76
CA GLY A 79 14.50 30.76 10.04
C GLY A 79 15.53 30.37 8.98
N TYR A 80 15.69 29.08 8.66
CA TYR A 80 16.58 28.64 7.60
C TYR A 80 15.91 28.77 6.22
N LYS A 81 16.68 29.23 5.23
CA LYS A 81 16.27 29.25 3.82
C LYS A 81 16.68 27.95 3.15
N VAL A 82 15.72 27.15 2.69
CA VAL A 82 15.97 25.90 1.97
C VAL A 82 15.75 26.12 0.47
N GLU A 83 16.75 25.81 -0.34
CA GLU A 83 16.71 25.89 -1.80
C GLU A 83 17.06 24.54 -2.42
N LYS A 84 16.21 24.08 -3.36
CA LYS A 84 16.49 22.85 -4.11
C LYS A 84 17.58 23.11 -5.14
N LYS A 85 18.69 22.37 -5.05
CA LYS A 85 19.74 22.42 -6.06
C LYS A 85 19.19 21.87 -7.39
N LYS A 86 19.35 22.63 -8.47
CA LYS A 86 18.98 22.22 -9.83
C LYS A 86 19.86 21.08 -10.33
#